data_AF-A0A2Z4IJB2-F1
#
_entry.id   AF-A0A2Z4IJB2-F1
#
_cell.length_a   1.000
_cell.length_b   1.000
_cell.length_c   1.000
_cell.angle_alpha   90.00
_cell.angle_beta   90.00
_cell.angle_gamma   90.00
#
_symmetry.space_group_name_H-M   'P 1'
#
loop_
_entity.id
_entity.type
_entity.pdbx_description
1 polymer ?
#
loop_
_entity_poly.entity_id
_entity_poly.type
_entity_poly.pdbx_seq_one_letter_code
_entity_poly.pdbx_strand_id
1 'polypeptide(L)' 'MTKYFTPNEQLIKYLYQEMSDEESEGFEQLLQIDDRLMQDYLDAIDMLGRLNDEMMEPSEKTVVAIKRKAKSSGLEKV' A
#
# COMPACT_ATOMS: atom_id res chain seq x y z
N MET A 1 -1.19 -29.08 -5.02
CA MET A 1 -1.61 -28.15 -6.08
C MET A 1 -0.61 -27.01 -6.12
N THR A 2 0.29 -27.00 -7.09
CA THR A 2 1.17 -25.87 -7.38
C THR A 2 0.30 -24.76 -7.96
N LYS A 3 -0.10 -23.81 -7.11
CA LYS A 3 -0.66 -22.54 -7.60
C LYS A 3 0.48 -21.86 -8.33
N TYR A 4 0.37 -21.78 -9.66
CA TYR A 4 1.23 -20.93 -10.47
C TYR A 4 0.85 -19.48 -10.13
N PHE A 5 1.47 -18.96 -9.08
CA PHE A 5 1.38 -17.54 -8.76
C PHE A 5 2.21 -16.81 -9.80
N THR A 6 1.61 -15.84 -10.49
CA THR A 6 2.36 -14.98 -11.39
C THR A 6 3.29 -14.07 -10.56
N PRO A 7 4.49 -13.71 -11.07
CA PRO A 7 5.39 -12.80 -10.37
C PRO A 7 4.69 -11.50 -9.91
N ASN A 8 3.73 -11.01 -10.71
CA ASN A 8 2.93 -9.83 -10.39
C ASN A 8 2.05 -9.99 -9.15
N GLU A 9 1.44 -11.17 -8.94
CA GLU A 9 0.63 -11.41 -7.73
C GLU A 9 1.48 -11.47 -6.46
N GLN A 10 2.70 -12.02 -6.55
CA GLN A 10 3.63 -12.05 -5.42
C GLN A 10 4.16 -10.66 -5.10
N LEU A 11 4.51 -9.89 -6.13
CA LEU A 11 4.94 -8.50 -5.99
C LEU A 11 3.87 -7.64 -5.30
N ILE A 12 2.60 -7.76 -5.72
CA ILE A 12 1.50 -7.03 -5.09
C ILE A 12 1.37 -7.39 -3.61
N LYS A 13 1.34 -8.69 -3.28
CA LYS A 13 1.25 -9.13 -1.87
C LYS A 13 2.43 -8.65 -1.03
N TYR A 14 3.63 -8.67 -1.59
CA TYR A 14 4.82 -8.16 -0.93
C TYR A 14 4.69 -6.66 -0.63
N LEU A 15 4.28 -5.86 -1.61
CA LEU A 15 4.08 -4.41 -1.45
C LEU A 15 3.03 -4.07 -0.38
N TYR A 16 1.95 -4.84 -0.29
CA TYR A 16 0.90 -4.67 0.72
C TYR A 16 1.18 -5.38 2.04
N GLN A 17 2.35 -6.01 2.20
CA GLN A 17 2.74 -6.77 3.40
C GLN A 17 1.74 -7.88 3.75
N GLU A 18 1.17 -8.52 2.73
CA GLU A 18 0.20 -9.62 2.85
C GLU A 18 0.87 -11.00 2.81
N MET A 19 2.20 -11.05 2.79
CA MET A 19 3.00 -12.27 2.83
C MET A 19 3.43 -12.55 4.28
N SER A 20 3.59 -13.83 4.62
CA SER A 20 4.27 -14.20 5.86
C SER A 20 5.76 -13.82 5.80
N ASP A 21 6.42 -13.77 6.95
CA ASP A 21 7.87 -13.48 7.03
C ASP A 21 8.69 -14.45 6.17
N GLU A 22 8.39 -15.75 6.24
CA GLU A 22 9.08 -16.79 5.45
C GLU A 22 8.88 -16.61 3.94
N GLU A 23 7.65 -16.27 3.51
CA GLU A 23 7.35 -16.00 2.11
C GLU A 23 8.03 -14.73 1.62
N SER A 24 8.13 -13.71 2.48
CA SER A 24 8.77 -12.43 2.17
C SER A 24 10.28 -12.60 1.99
N GLU A 25 10.96 -13.33 2.88
CA GLU A 25 12.38 -13.65 2.74
C GLU A 25 12.67 -14.42 1.43
N GLY A 26 11.81 -15.37 1.07
CA GLY A 26 11.91 -16.09 -0.19
C GLY A 26 11.72 -15.18 -1.42
N PHE A 27 10.80 -14.23 -1.34
CA PHE A 27 10.56 -13.25 -2.40
C PHE A 27 11.72 -12.25 -2.55
N GLU A 28 12.34 -11.83 -1.46
CA GLU A 28 13.53 -10.96 -1.48
C GLU A 28 14.71 -11.61 -2.18
N GLN A 29 14.89 -12.93 -2.00
CA GLN A 29 15.90 -13.68 -2.74
C GLN A 29 15.59 -13.72 -4.24
N LEU A 30 14.32 -13.85 -4.63
CA LEU A 30 13.89 -13.80 -6.04
C LEU A 30 14.12 -12.41 -6.66
N LEU A 31 13.83 -11.34 -5.92
CA LEU A 31 14.10 -9.97 -6.34
C LEU A 31 15.59 -9.73 -6.62
N GLN A 32 16.49 -10.33 -5.84
CA GLN A 32 17.94 -10.16 -6.02
C GLN A 32 18.50 -10.83 -7.27
N ILE A 33 17.83 -11.85 -7.80
CA ILE A 33 18.32 -12.65 -8.94
C ILE A 33 17.62 -12.33 -10.26
N ASP A 34 16.42 -11.73 -10.21
CA ASP A 34 15.63 -11.39 -11.39
C ASP A 34 15.58 -9.87 -11.60
N ASP A 35 16.45 -9.38 -12.49
CA ASP A 35 16.54 -7.96 -12.84
C ASP A 35 15.21 -7.37 -13.33
N ARG A 36 14.37 -8.17 -14.01
CA ARG A 36 13.07 -7.68 -14.51
C ARG A 36 12.10 -7.50 -13.37
N LEU A 37 12.03 -8.47 -12.46
CA LEU A 37 11.21 -8.38 -11.27
C LEU A 37 11.63 -7.21 -10.37
N MET A 38 12.95 -6.96 -10.26
CA MET A 38 13.47 -5.80 -9.54
C MET A 38 13.04 -4.48 -10.19
N GLN A 39 13.06 -4.37 -11.52
CA GLN A 39 12.54 -3.19 -12.21
C GLN A 39 11.04 -3.01 -11.98
N ASP A 40 10.25 -4.09 -12.11
CA ASP A 40 8.81 -4.06 -11.85
C ASP A 40 8.51 -3.60 -10.40
N TYR A 41 9.32 -4.02 -9.43
CA TYR A 41 9.23 -3.59 -8.04
C TYR A 41 9.52 -2.09 -7.86
N LEU A 42 10.60 -1.59 -8.48
CA LEU A 42 10.97 -0.17 -8.40
C LEU A 42 9.90 0.72 -9.04
N ASP A 43 9.37 0.32 -10.21
CA ASP A 43 8.30 1.03 -10.90
C ASP A 43 7.01 1.07 -10.05
N ALA A 44 6.69 -0.04 -9.39
CA ALA A 44 5.51 -0.12 -8.52
C ALA A 44 5.64 0.79 -7.29
N ILE A 45 6.82 0.85 -6.66
CA ILE A 45 7.06 1.76 -5.52
C ILE A 45 7.01 3.22 -5.95
N ASP A 46 7.60 3.57 -7.10
CA ASP A 46 7.53 4.94 -7.63
C ASP A 46 6.08 5.35 -7.92
N MET A 47 5.29 4.45 -8.53
CA MET A 47 3.87 4.67 -8.77
C MET A 47 3.07 4.86 -7.47
N LEU A 48 3.32 4.02 -6.45
CA LEU A 48 2.69 4.16 -5.14
C LEU A 48 3.07 5.48 -4.46
N GLY A 49 4.33 5.90 -4.56
CA GLY A 49 4.80 7.20 -4.07
C GLY A 49 4.03 8.35 -4.72
N ARG A 50 3.92 8.35 -6.05
CA ARG A 50 3.17 9.37 -6.79
C ARG A 50 1.67 9.40 -6.42
N LEU A 51 1.06 8.23 -6.23
CA LEU A 51 -0.35 8.13 -5.80
C LEU A 51 -0.55 8.63 -4.37
N ASN A 52 0.43 8.44 -3.48
CA ASN A 52 0.38 8.93 -2.12
C ASN A 52 0.58 10.46 -2.06
N ASP A 53 1.45 10.99 -2.92
CA ASP A 53 1.70 12.42 -3.07
C ASP A 53 0.51 13.17 -3.70
N GLU A 54 -0.38 12.46 -4.41
CA GLU A 54 -1.63 13.00 -4.94
C GLU A 54 -2.65 13.44 -3.87
N MET A 55 -2.28 13.42 -2.57
CA MET A 55 -3.01 13.93 -1.40
C MET A 55 -4.38 14.52 -1.77
N MET A 56 -5.40 13.67 -1.79
CA MET A 56 -6.76 14.15 -1.89
C MET A 56 -7.11 14.81 -0.58
N GLU A 57 -7.00 16.14 -0.51
CA GLU A 57 -7.56 16.87 0.62
C GLU A 57 -9.06 16.52 0.73
N PRO A 58 -9.56 16.20 1.93
CA PRO A 58 -10.97 15.95 2.10
C PRO A 58 -11.74 17.20 1.67
N SER A 59 -12.81 17.01 0.90
CA SER A 59 -13.65 18.14 0.50
C SER A 59 -14.10 18.95 1.71
N GLU A 60 -14.27 20.27 1.56
CA GLU A 60 -14.73 21.15 2.65
C GLU A 60 -16.02 20.64 3.31
N LYS A 61 -16.92 20.04 2.52
CA LYS A 61 -18.15 19.41 3.01
C LYS A 61 -17.85 18.28 4.01
N THR A 62 -16.88 17.43 3.71
CA THR A 62 -16.42 16.33 4.58
C THR A 62 -15.82 16.90 5.86
N VAL A 63 -14.94 17.90 5.75
CA VAL A 63 -14.32 18.58 6.90
C VAL A 63 -15.37 19.17 7.84
N VAL A 64 -16.36 19.88 7.30
CA VAL A 64 -17.45 20.47 8.08
C VAL A 64 -18.30 19.41 8.79
N ALA A 65 -18.62 18.30 8.10
CA ALA A 65 -19.39 17.21 8.69
C ALA A 65 -18.65 16.55 9.87
N ILE A 66 -17.35 16.29 9.73
CA ILE A 66 -16.50 15.74 10.80
C ILE A 66 -16.46 16.70 11.98
N LYS A 67 -16.17 17.99 11.75
CA LYS A 67 -16.16 19.01 12.81
C LYS A 67 -17.48 19.05 13.55
N ARG A 68 -18.62 19.05 12.84
CA ARG A 68 -19.95 19.04 13.46
C ARG A 68 -20.17 17.79 14.33
N LYS A 69 -19.78 16.61 13.83
CA LYS A 69 -19.91 15.36 14.58
C LYS A 69 -19.05 15.35 15.85
N ALA A 70 -17.79 15.79 15.75
CA ALA A 70 -16.87 15.91 16.88
C ALA A 70 -17.44 16.83 17.97
N LYS A 71 -18.03 17.97 17.57
CA LYS A 71 -18.71 18.87 18.51
C LYS A 71 -19.89 18.21 19.22
N SER A 72 -20.76 17.55 18.45
CA SER A 72 -21.95 16.87 19.01
C SER A 72 -21.63 15.68 19.92
N SER A 73 -20.42 15.14 19.85
CA SER A 73 -19.98 13.97 20.64
C SER A 73 -19.02 14.33 21.78
N GLY A 74 -18.67 15.60 21.95
CA GLY A 74 -17.73 16.05 22.99
C GLY A 74 -16.26 15.72 22.73
N LEU A 75 -15.94 15.14 21.57
CA LEU A 75 -14.58 14.80 21.13
C LEU A 75 -13.72 16.05 20.79
N GLU A 76 -14.34 17.22 20.73
CA GLU A 76 -13.67 18.51 20.53
C GLU A 76 -12.73 18.93 21.68
N LYS A 77 -12.79 18.24 22.84
CA LYS A 77 -12.09 18.60 24.09
C LYS A 77 -10.97 17.63 24.50
N VAL A 78 -10.75 16.58 23.71
CA VAL A 78 -9.74 15.54 23.98
C VAL A 78 -8.42 15.92 23.32
#